data_AF-A0A2R3MXW9-F1
#
_entry.id   AF-A0A2R3MXW9-F1
#
_cell.length_a   1.000
_cell.length_b   1.000
_cell.length_c   1.000
_cell.angle_alpha   90.00
_cell.angle_beta   90.00
_cell.angle_gamma   90.00
#
_symmetry.space_group_name_H-M   'P 1'
#
loop_
_entity.id
_entity.type
_entity.pdbx_description
1 polymer ?
#
loop_
_entity_poly.entity_id
_entity_poly.type
_entity_poly.pdbx_seq_one_letter_code
_entity_poly.pdbx_strand_id
1 'polypeptide(L)'
;MKKAEIVAKINEFIPVKEKQIVEKSVDVNGLSFVNLRNRLIGLGKILEENLDNNYYVVNIPAGFANKNAAVILIIWSAEKLSLFAYSKEGLINQHTVDEAIEKVIIELFRKKR
;
A
#
# COMPACT_ATOMS: atom_id res chain seq x y z
N MET A 1 -10.29 10.47 -2.83
CA MET A 1 -10.73 10.07 -1.46
C MET A 1 -10.22 11.07 -0.44
N LYS A 2 -11.03 11.38 0.58
CA LYS A 2 -10.64 12.10 1.78
C LYS A 2 -9.99 11.15 2.78
N LYS A 3 -9.19 11.69 3.71
CA LYS A 3 -8.51 10.92 4.77
C LYS A 3 -9.46 10.02 5.58
N ALA A 4 -10.69 10.48 5.86
CA ALA A 4 -11.70 9.70 6.58
C ALA A 4 -12.12 8.43 5.82
N GLU A 5 -12.25 8.51 4.49
CA GLU A 5 -12.60 7.35 3.65
C GLU A 5 -11.46 6.35 3.61
N ILE A 6 -10.21 6.83 3.58
CA ILE A 6 -9.00 5.99 3.61
C ILE A 6 -8.92 5.20 4.92
N VAL A 7 -9.13 5.88 6.05
CA VAL A 7 -9.17 5.25 7.37
C VAL A 7 -10.27 4.19 7.42
N ALA A 8 -11.49 4.54 6.98
CA ALA A 8 -12.60 3.59 6.94
C ALA A 8 -12.26 2.36 6.09
N LYS A 9 -11.64 2.57 4.92
CA LYS A 9 -11.28 1.49 4.00
C LYS A 9 -10.23 0.56 4.58
N ILE A 10 -9.16 1.10 5.17
CA ILE A 10 -8.15 0.27 5.85
C ILE A 10 -8.77 -0.45 7.05
N ASN A 11 -9.71 0.20 7.77
CA ASN A 11 -10.41 -0.37 8.91
C ASN A 11 -11.27 -1.59 8.57
N GLU A 12 -11.73 -1.74 7.32
CA GLU A 12 -12.42 -2.95 6.85
C GLU A 12 -11.50 -4.19 6.87
N PHE A 13 -10.20 -4.00 6.72
CA PHE A 13 -9.21 -5.08 6.64
C PHE A 13 -8.42 -5.26 7.93
N ILE A 14 -8.19 -4.17 8.67
CA ILE A 14 -7.38 -4.18 9.89
C ILE A 14 -7.88 -3.08 10.85
N PRO A 15 -8.14 -3.38 12.13
CA PRO A 15 -8.67 -2.37 13.05
C PRO A 15 -7.68 -1.22 13.23
N VAL A 16 -8.06 -0.04 12.74
CA VAL A 16 -7.22 1.17 12.75
C VAL A 16 -7.48 1.94 14.05
N LYS A 17 -6.42 2.21 14.81
CA LYS A 17 -6.46 3.23 15.86
C LYS A 17 -6.15 4.57 15.19
N GLU A 18 -7.17 5.41 15.06
CA GLU A 18 -7.09 6.70 14.35
C GLU A 18 -5.84 7.49 14.76
N LYS A 19 -5.13 8.05 13.75
CA LYS A 19 -3.91 8.90 13.77
C LYS A 19 -2.59 8.30 13.27
N GLN A 20 -2.53 7.05 12.77
CA GLN A 20 -1.23 6.41 12.49
C GLN A 20 -1.06 5.83 11.08
N ILE A 21 -1.87 6.28 10.11
CA ILE A 21 -1.69 5.93 8.71
C ILE A 21 -0.50 6.71 8.16
N VAL A 22 0.46 5.99 7.57
CA VAL A 22 1.59 6.59 6.86
C VAL A 22 1.15 6.84 5.42
N GLU A 23 1.31 8.07 4.97
CA GLU A 23 1.03 8.49 3.59
C GLU A 23 2.33 8.73 2.84
N LYS A 24 2.44 8.16 1.64
CA LYS A 24 3.57 8.41 0.73
C LYS A 24 3.05 8.53 -0.69
N SER A 25 3.54 9.52 -1.44
CA SER A 25 3.17 9.68 -2.85
C SER A 25 4.40 9.56 -3.74
N VAL A 26 4.24 8.90 -4.89
CA VAL A 26 5.30 8.68 -5.89
C VAL A 26 4.77 8.98 -7.30
N ASP A 27 5.62 9.48 -8.19
CA ASP A 27 5.23 9.78 -9.57
C ASP A 27 5.13 8.49 -10.41
N VAL A 28 4.13 8.43 -11.30
CA VAL A 28 3.77 7.20 -12.04
C VAL A 28 4.62 7.01 -13.31
N ASN A 29 5.83 7.57 -13.34
CA ASN A 29 6.69 7.61 -14.53
C ASN A 29 6.99 6.21 -15.10
N GLY A 30 6.34 5.86 -16.21
CA GLY A 30 6.53 4.59 -16.90
C GLY A 30 5.77 3.40 -16.29
N LEU A 31 4.84 3.64 -15.37
CA LEU A 31 4.01 2.62 -14.75
C LEU A 31 2.61 2.64 -15.38
N SER A 32 2.07 1.46 -15.73
CA SER A 32 0.67 1.32 -16.14
C SER A 32 -0.12 0.64 -15.04
N PHE A 33 -1.43 0.89 -14.99
CA PHE A 33 -2.31 0.33 -13.97
C PHE A 33 -2.30 -1.22 -14.00
N VAL A 34 -2.20 -1.82 -15.19
CA VAL A 34 -2.04 -3.28 -15.37
C VAL A 34 -0.69 -3.76 -14.84
N ASN A 35 0.39 -3.01 -15.06
CA ASN A 35 1.72 -3.35 -14.53
C ASN A 35 1.76 -3.25 -13.00
N LEU A 36 1.03 -2.30 -12.41
CA LEU A 36 0.89 -2.18 -10.96
C LEU A 36 0.35 -3.48 -10.37
N ARG A 37 -0.81 -3.94 -10.87
CA ARG A 37 -1.46 -5.17 -10.41
C ARG A 37 -0.51 -6.36 -10.44
N ASN A 38 0.15 -6.59 -11.57
CA ASN A 38 1.08 -7.71 -11.74
C ASN A 38 2.24 -7.66 -10.74
N ARG A 39 2.77 -6.46 -10.44
CA ARG A 39 3.83 -6.26 -9.45
C ARG A 39 3.32 -6.48 -8.03
N LEU A 40 2.10 -6.03 -7.73
CA LEU A 40 1.48 -6.19 -6.41
C LEU A 40 1.18 -7.66 -6.07
N ILE A 41 0.73 -8.46 -7.05
CA ILE A 41 0.49 -9.91 -6.88
C ILE A 41 1.77 -10.65 -6.44
N GLY A 42 2.94 -10.24 -6.93
CA GLY A 42 4.21 -10.87 -6.57
C GLY A 42 4.74 -10.47 -5.18
N LEU A 43 4.22 -9.39 -4.61
CA LEU A 43 4.71 -8.77 -3.37
C LEU A 43 3.92 -9.20 -2.13
N GLY A 44 2.63 -9.43 -2.30
CA GLY A 44 1.73 -9.75 -1.20
C GLY A 44 0.35 -10.17 -1.71
N LYS A 45 -0.64 -10.02 -0.85
CA LYS A 45 -2.02 -10.41 -1.16
C LYS A 45 -2.86 -9.19 -1.50
N ILE A 46 -3.44 -9.13 -2.69
CA ILE A 46 -4.47 -8.14 -3.00
C ILE A 46 -5.71 -8.50 -2.19
N LEU A 47 -6.15 -7.56 -1.34
CA LEU A 47 -7.37 -7.66 -0.56
C LEU A 47 -8.56 -7.09 -1.33
N GLU A 48 -8.33 -6.00 -2.07
CA GLU A 48 -9.35 -5.35 -2.89
C GLU A 48 -8.73 -4.69 -4.13
N GLU A 49 -9.47 -4.73 -5.24
CA GLU A 49 -9.14 -4.07 -6.50
C GLU A 49 -10.41 -3.34 -6.96
N ASN A 50 -10.30 -2.03 -7.21
CA ASN A 50 -11.40 -1.23 -7.73
C ASN A 50 -10.92 -0.42 -8.94
N LEU A 51 -11.33 -0.87 -10.13
CA LEU A 51 -10.99 -0.27 -11.41
C LEU A 51 -11.70 1.08 -11.61
N ASP A 52 -12.95 1.18 -11.15
CA ASP A 52 -13.78 2.39 -11.34
C ASP A 52 -13.20 3.57 -10.56
N ASN A 53 -12.71 3.30 -9.35
CA ASN A 53 -12.11 4.29 -8.46
C ASN A 53 -10.56 4.28 -8.49
N ASN A 54 -9.95 3.50 -9.39
CA ASN A 54 -8.51 3.38 -9.59
C ASN A 54 -7.70 3.14 -8.29
N TYR A 55 -8.13 2.23 -7.43
CA TYR A 55 -7.39 1.89 -6.21
C TYR A 55 -7.22 0.39 -5.99
N TYR A 56 -6.23 0.05 -5.18
CA TYR A 56 -5.94 -1.29 -4.69
C TYR A 56 -5.75 -1.27 -3.19
N VAL A 57 -6.21 -2.31 -2.51
CA VAL A 57 -5.82 -2.60 -1.13
C VAL A 57 -5.00 -3.86 -1.13
N VAL A 58 -3.79 -3.80 -0.58
CA VAL A 58 -2.87 -4.94 -0.55
C VAL A 58 -2.37 -5.18 0.87
N ASN A 59 -2.21 -6.44 1.24
CA ASN A 59 -1.54 -6.85 2.46
C ASN A 59 -0.12 -7.28 2.12
N ILE A 60 0.86 -6.54 2.62
CA ILE A 60 2.28 -6.77 2.38
C ILE A 60 2.92 -7.32 3.66
N PRO A 61 3.51 -8.52 3.63
CA PRO A 61 4.27 -9.04 4.75
C PRO A 61 5.60 -8.28 4.91
N ALA A 62 5.90 -7.86 6.14
CA ALA A 62 7.05 -7.02 6.48
C ALA A 62 7.49 -7.24 7.93
N GLY A 63 8.57 -6.58 8.35
CA GLY A 63 9.17 -6.74 9.67
C GLY A 63 10.01 -8.01 9.81
N PHE A 64 10.41 -8.32 11.03
CA PHE A 64 11.35 -9.41 11.30
C PHE A 64 10.81 -10.76 10.79
N ALA A 65 11.55 -11.36 9.86
CA ALA A 65 11.20 -12.61 9.19
C ALA A 65 9.83 -12.60 8.46
N ASN A 66 9.34 -11.44 8.03
CA ASN A 66 8.03 -11.29 7.37
C ASN A 66 6.85 -11.80 8.22
N LYS A 67 7.01 -11.83 9.55
CA LYS A 67 5.97 -12.30 10.48
C LYS A 67 4.88 -11.27 10.75
N ASN A 68 5.15 -9.99 10.46
CA ASN A 68 4.16 -8.94 10.51
C ASN A 68 3.65 -8.64 9.11
N ALA A 69 2.57 -7.86 9.04
CA ALA A 69 2.04 -7.38 7.78
C ALA A 69 1.51 -5.95 7.92
N ALA A 70 1.57 -5.22 6.82
CA ALA A 70 0.97 -3.91 6.66
C ALA A 70 -0.06 -3.96 5.54
N VAL A 71 -1.23 -3.37 5.80
CA VAL A 71 -2.23 -3.11 4.77
C VAL A 71 -1.90 -1.77 4.13
N ILE A 72 -1.81 -1.75 2.81
CA ILE A 72 -1.50 -0.57 2.01
C ILE A 72 -2.65 -0.34 1.04
N LEU A 73 -3.32 0.79 1.16
CA LEU A 73 -4.23 1.33 0.16
C LEU A 73 -3.41 2.14 -0.85
N ILE A 74 -3.48 1.76 -2.11
CA ILE A 74 -2.78 2.39 -3.22
C ILE A 74 -3.83 3.03 -4.11
N ILE A 75 -3.80 4.36 -4.18
CA ILE A 75 -4.70 5.16 -5.01
C ILE A 75 -3.89 5.65 -6.21
N TRP A 76 -4.37 5.33 -7.40
CA TRP A 76 -3.78 5.78 -8.65
C TRP A 76 -4.48 7.06 -9.11
N SER A 77 -3.69 8.11 -9.29
CA SER A 77 -4.08 9.34 -9.99
C SER A 77 -3.24 9.49 -11.26
N ALA A 78 -3.72 10.28 -12.23
CA ALA A 78 -3.14 10.39 -13.56
C ALA A 78 -1.59 10.53 -13.58
N GLU A 79 -1.02 11.25 -12.62
CA GLU A 79 0.43 11.49 -12.52
C GLU A 79 1.07 10.92 -11.25
N LYS A 80 0.29 10.57 -10.23
CA LYS A 80 0.79 10.16 -8.90
C LYS A 80 0.12 8.92 -8.34
N LEU A 81 0.91 8.09 -7.68
CA LEU A 81 0.49 6.97 -6.86
C LEU A 81 0.57 7.39 -5.40
N SER A 82 -0.58 7.43 -4.72
CA SER A 82 -0.65 7.71 -3.29
C SER A 82 -0.83 6.40 -2.53
N LEU A 83 0.11 6.10 -1.64
CA LEU A 83 0.14 4.92 -0.80
C LEU A 83 -0.20 5.32 0.63
N PHE A 84 -1.17 4.64 1.22
CA PHE A 84 -1.61 4.81 2.59
C PHE A 84 -1.46 3.47 3.31
N ALA A 85 -0.53 3.40 4.27
CA ALA A 85 -0.17 2.14 4.89
C ALA A 85 -0.43 2.15 6.40
N TYR A 86 -0.80 0.98 6.92
CA TYR A 86 -1.05 0.76 8.35
C TYR A 86 -0.74 -0.69 8.75
N SER A 87 -0.17 -0.89 9.93
CA SER A 87 0.06 -2.23 10.51
C SER A 87 -0.76 -2.41 11.78
N LYS A 88 -1.07 -3.67 12.14
CA LYS A 88 -1.90 -4.01 13.31
C LYS A 88 -1.36 -3.42 14.62
N GLU A 89 -0.04 -3.31 14.71
CA GLU A 89 0.66 -2.84 15.90
C GLU A 89 0.82 -1.30 15.94
N GLY A 90 0.40 -0.58 14.89
CA GLY A 90 0.45 0.87 14.83
C GLY A 90 1.87 1.44 14.88
N LEU A 91 2.03 2.55 15.61
CA LEU A 91 3.23 3.39 15.75
C LEU A 91 4.42 2.64 16.31
N ILE A 92 4.17 1.54 17.03
CA ILE A 92 5.21 0.65 17.57
C ILE A 92 5.97 -0.05 16.43
N ASN A 93 5.30 -0.29 15.30
CA ASN A 93 5.88 -0.92 14.11
C ASN A 93 5.87 0.01 12.89
N GLN A 94 6.18 1.30 13.08
CA GLN A 94 6.45 2.19 11.94
C GLN A 94 7.48 1.60 10.99
N HIS A 95 8.52 0.93 11.52
CA HIS A 95 9.50 0.20 10.70
C HIS A 95 8.88 -0.86 9.78
N THR A 96 7.84 -1.58 10.23
CA THR A 96 7.14 -2.56 9.38
C THR A 96 6.35 -1.86 8.27
N VAL A 97 5.74 -0.72 8.56
CA VAL A 97 4.98 0.06 7.58
C VAL A 97 5.92 0.68 6.54
N ASP A 98 7.03 1.27 6.99
CA ASP A 98 8.04 1.87 6.11
C ASP A 98 8.69 0.81 5.22
N GLU A 99 9.06 -0.35 5.78
CA GLU A 99 9.62 -1.48 5.02
C GLU A 99 8.61 -2.00 3.98
N ALA A 100 7.32 -2.09 4.35
CA ALA A 100 6.28 -2.53 3.42
C ALA A 100 6.08 -1.53 2.27
N ILE A 101 6.05 -0.22 2.56
CA ILE A 101 5.96 0.82 1.53
C ILE A 101 7.21 0.78 0.63
N GLU A 102 8.40 0.66 1.21
CA GLU A 102 9.65 0.60 0.48
C GLU A 102 9.70 -0.61 -0.46
N LYS A 103 9.30 -1.80 0.02
CA LYS A 103 9.14 -3.01 -0.81
C LYS A 103 8.22 -2.76 -1.99
N VAL A 104 7.07 -2.11 -1.77
CA VAL A 104 6.15 -1.74 -2.85
C VAL A 104 6.84 -0.82 -3.84
N ILE A 105 7.40 0.31 -3.40
CA ILE A 105 8.07 1.27 -4.28
C ILE A 105 9.20 0.61 -5.10
N ILE A 106 10.05 -0.19 -4.46
CA ILE A 106 11.14 -0.90 -5.14
C ILE A 106 10.59 -1.80 -6.22
N GLU A 107 9.60 -2.64 -5.92
CA GLU A 107 9.04 -3.55 -6.92
C GLU A 107 8.31 -2.78 -8.02
N LEU A 108 7.64 -1.67 -7.71
CA LEU A 108 6.98 -0.81 -8.68
C LEU A 108 7.95 -0.22 -9.70
N PHE A 109 9.10 0.28 -9.25
CA PHE A 109 10.10 0.93 -10.12
C PHE A 109 11.26 0.02 -10.53
N ARG A 110 11.20 -1.28 -10.21
CA ARG A 110 12.22 -2.24 -10.64
C ARG A 110 12.31 -2.24 -12.17
N LYS A 111 13.43 -1.75 -12.72
CA LYS A 111 13.76 -1.91 -14.14
C LYS A 111 13.97 -3.40 -14.39
N LYS A 112 13.19 -4.00 -15.30
CA LYS A 112 13.52 -5.33 -15.82
C LYS A 112 14.90 -5.22 -16.47
N ARG A 113 15.88 -5.93 -15.91
CA ARG A 113 17.17 -6.19 -16.57
C ARG A 113 16.94 -7.05 -17.79
#